data_AF-A0A1Q4BS60-F1
#
_entry.id   AF-A0A1Q4BS60-F1
#
_cell.length_a   1.000
_cell.length_b   1.000
_cell.length_c   1.000
_cell.angle_alpha   90.00
_cell.angle_beta   90.00
_cell.angle_gamma   90.00
#
_symmetry.space_group_name_H-M   'P 1'
#
loop_
_entity.id
_entity.type
_entity.pdbx_description
1 polymer ?
#
loop_
_entity_poly.entity_id
_entity_poly.type
_entity_poly.pdbx_seq_one_letter_code
_entity_poly.pdbx_strand_id
1 'polypeptide(L)'
;MFRQIANACLVASCLGLAPTLAAEPARSDKVSFYFAAHEDDWQLFMNPSAFQDVIDGTVRTVFVYVTAGDAGLGSGAAGRKYPLYLARENGARQAVRFMADASKMPDNDMVSTMSFNGHPIHRVSYQHTVSYFLRVPDGNPLGTGYAHTGFQSLQRLATGDNTTLTAIDGSTTYHGWRDLVDTVSAIISYERGQTGLVKVNVAELDPRINPDDHSDHLMTAKAAIQAARLPCVRLLSYVDYASSKLPENLDAQQRDMESSVFAVTLSGVQALDHPTSWQHYNASYVGRNYFRVQKESGSCESMAPEFAANHVAP
;
A
#
# COMPACT_ATOMS: atom_id res chain seq x y z
N MET A 1 24.18 56.43 -53.90
CA MET A 1 23.82 55.00 -53.87
C MET A 1 24.18 54.45 -52.50
N PHE A 2 23.24 54.44 -51.55
CA PHE A 2 23.42 53.77 -50.25
C PHE A 2 22.22 52.85 -50.04
N ARG A 3 22.47 51.54 -49.96
CA ARG A 3 21.47 50.49 -49.75
C ARG A 3 21.14 50.40 -48.26
N GLN A 4 19.85 50.46 -47.93
CA GLN A 4 19.31 50.10 -46.62
C GLN A 4 19.35 48.57 -46.44
N ILE A 5 19.86 48.09 -45.31
CA ILE A 5 19.74 46.71 -44.86
C ILE A 5 18.70 46.71 -43.74
N ALA A 6 17.55 46.08 -43.98
CA ALA A 6 16.53 45.85 -42.97
C ALA A 6 16.84 44.53 -42.23
N ASN A 7 17.08 44.62 -40.92
CA ASN A 7 17.17 43.45 -40.06
C ASN A 7 15.76 42.95 -39.73
N ALA A 8 15.40 41.77 -40.23
CA ALA A 8 14.21 41.04 -39.82
C ALA A 8 14.50 40.30 -38.49
N CYS A 9 13.81 40.69 -37.42
CA CYS A 9 13.78 39.90 -36.18
C CYS A 9 12.83 38.71 -36.35
N LEU A 10 13.38 37.48 -36.37
CA LEU A 10 12.59 36.26 -36.19
C LEU A 10 12.22 36.13 -34.70
N VAL A 11 10.93 36.16 -34.39
CA VAL A 11 10.40 35.76 -33.08
C VAL A 11 10.11 34.27 -33.14
N ALA A 12 10.97 33.46 -32.52
CA ALA A 12 10.73 32.03 -32.33
C ALA A 12 9.68 31.84 -31.22
N SER A 13 8.47 31.41 -31.59
CA SER A 13 7.43 31.05 -30.63
C SER A 13 7.71 29.64 -30.08
N CYS A 14 8.20 29.56 -28.85
CA CYS A 14 8.28 28.32 -28.10
C CYS A 14 6.88 27.90 -27.63
N LEU A 15 6.22 27.03 -28.40
CA LEU A 15 5.06 26.28 -27.91
C LEU A 15 5.55 25.26 -26.89
N GLY A 16 5.41 25.58 -25.61
CA GLY A 16 5.65 24.65 -24.51
C GLY A 16 4.62 23.52 -24.56
N LEU A 17 5.08 22.31 -24.86
CA LEU A 17 4.31 21.08 -24.61
C LEU A 17 4.25 20.88 -23.09
N ALA A 18 3.11 21.21 -22.49
CA ALA A 18 2.82 20.77 -21.12
C ALA A 18 2.72 19.23 -21.12
N PRO A 19 3.36 18.52 -20.19
CA PRO A 19 3.19 17.08 -20.07
C PRO A 19 1.72 16.79 -19.77
N THR A 20 1.06 16.07 -20.67
CA THR A 20 -0.26 15.49 -20.42
C THR A 20 -0.10 14.44 -19.33
N LEU A 21 -0.52 14.76 -18.11
CA LEU A 21 -0.75 13.76 -17.07
C LEU A 21 -1.68 12.69 -17.66
N ALA A 22 -1.24 11.43 -17.64
CA ALA A 22 -2.09 10.31 -18.04
C ALA A 22 -3.40 10.39 -17.23
N ALA A 23 -4.54 10.34 -17.92
CA ALA A 23 -5.83 10.35 -17.26
C ALA A 23 -5.92 9.12 -16.33
N GLU A 24 -6.25 9.34 -15.06
CA GLU A 24 -6.50 8.22 -14.15
C GLU A 24 -7.68 7.39 -14.69
N PRO A 25 -7.63 6.05 -14.60
CA PRO A 25 -8.77 5.22 -14.93
C PRO A 25 -10.01 5.63 -14.12
N ALA A 26 -11.20 5.43 -14.70
CA ALA A 26 -12.46 5.74 -14.04
C ALA A 26 -12.51 5.07 -12.65
N ARG A 27 -12.88 5.85 -11.62
CA ARG A 27 -12.90 5.38 -10.23
C ARG A 27 -14.02 4.37 -10.02
N SER A 28 -13.70 3.28 -9.32
CA SER A 28 -14.68 2.28 -8.89
C SER A 28 -15.60 2.84 -7.81
N ASP A 29 -16.85 2.35 -7.79
CA ASP A 29 -17.80 2.61 -6.71
C ASP A 29 -17.38 1.94 -5.39
N LYS A 30 -16.31 1.15 -5.37
CA LYS A 30 -15.73 0.52 -4.17
C LYS A 30 -14.23 0.73 -4.11
N VAL A 31 -13.72 0.96 -2.91
CA VAL A 31 -12.27 1.01 -2.65
C VAL A 31 -11.90 0.07 -1.50
N SER A 32 -10.84 -0.70 -1.70
CA SER A 32 -10.24 -1.54 -0.66
C SER A 32 -8.83 -1.04 -0.37
N PHE A 33 -8.58 -0.67 0.88
CA PHE A 33 -7.26 -0.36 1.39
C PHE A 33 -6.68 -1.58 2.11
N TYR A 34 -5.43 -1.92 1.80
CA TYR A 34 -4.64 -2.95 2.46
C TYR A 34 -3.42 -2.26 3.09
N PHE A 35 -3.40 -2.18 4.41
CA PHE A 35 -2.32 -1.56 5.17
C PHE A 35 -1.38 -2.65 5.68
N ALA A 36 -0.14 -2.60 5.22
CA ALA A 36 0.91 -3.54 5.55
C ALA A 36 2.07 -2.80 6.24
N ALA A 37 2.66 -3.41 7.25
CA ALA A 37 3.86 -2.86 7.87
C ALA A 37 5.05 -3.00 6.91
N HIS A 38 5.15 -4.16 6.27
CA HIS A 38 6.20 -4.57 5.35
C HIS A 38 5.64 -5.08 4.02
N GLU A 39 6.48 -5.14 2.98
CA GLU A 39 6.03 -5.34 1.60
C GLU A 39 5.62 -6.78 1.22
N ASP A 40 5.57 -7.69 2.20
CA ASP A 40 5.10 -9.06 2.05
C ASP A 40 3.89 -9.43 2.94
N ASP A 41 3.45 -8.53 3.84
CA ASP A 41 2.42 -8.85 4.84
C ASP A 41 1.06 -9.15 4.20
N TRP A 42 0.56 -8.30 3.29
CA TRP A 42 -0.77 -8.51 2.73
C TRP A 42 -0.79 -9.75 1.83
N GLN A 43 0.35 -10.08 1.22
CA GLN A 43 0.51 -11.28 0.40
C GLN A 43 0.37 -12.53 1.25
N LEU A 44 0.93 -12.51 2.46
CA LEU A 44 0.94 -13.63 3.38
C LEU A 44 -0.33 -13.72 4.24
N PHE A 45 -0.90 -12.59 4.68
CA PHE A 45 -1.94 -12.58 5.72
C PHE A 45 -3.29 -12.04 5.24
N MET A 46 -3.39 -11.44 4.05
CA MET A 46 -4.64 -10.82 3.57
C MET A 46 -5.16 -11.45 2.26
N ASN A 47 -4.60 -12.59 1.85
CA ASN A 47 -5.12 -13.41 0.76
C ASN A 47 -6.03 -14.53 1.30
N PRO A 48 -7.09 -14.91 0.57
CA PRO A 48 -7.38 -14.57 -0.83
C PRO A 48 -8.14 -13.24 -1.04
N SER A 49 -8.46 -12.47 0.01
CA SER A 49 -9.24 -11.23 -0.12
C SER A 49 -8.59 -10.22 -1.08
N ALA A 50 -7.28 -9.99 -0.94
CA ALA A 50 -6.53 -9.08 -1.82
C ALA A 50 -6.52 -9.57 -3.27
N PHE A 51 -6.29 -10.87 -3.48
CA PHE A 51 -6.38 -11.50 -4.80
C PHE A 51 -7.72 -11.21 -5.47
N GLN A 52 -8.81 -11.49 -4.76
CA GLN A 52 -10.17 -11.33 -5.30
C GLN A 52 -10.50 -9.88 -5.65
N ASP A 53 -10.10 -8.92 -4.81
CA ASP A 53 -10.31 -7.50 -5.09
C ASP A 53 -9.53 -7.03 -6.34
N VAL A 54 -8.39 -7.66 -6.66
CA VAL A 54 -7.54 -7.29 -7.80
C VAL A 54 -7.89 -8.03 -9.09
N ILE A 55 -8.08 -9.35 -9.07
CA ILE A 55 -8.23 -10.12 -10.32
C ILE A 55 -9.47 -9.69 -11.13
N ASP A 56 -10.55 -9.31 -10.47
CA ASP A 56 -11.80 -8.93 -11.13
C ASP A 56 -11.73 -7.52 -11.75
N GLY A 57 -10.81 -6.67 -11.28
CA GLY A 57 -10.63 -5.29 -11.75
C GLY A 57 -11.80 -4.34 -11.52
N THR A 58 -12.78 -4.74 -10.72
CA THR A 58 -13.98 -3.94 -10.41
C THR A 58 -13.84 -3.09 -9.15
N VAL A 59 -12.84 -3.36 -8.30
CA VAL A 59 -12.57 -2.65 -7.05
C VAL A 59 -11.31 -1.81 -7.22
N ARG A 60 -11.33 -0.56 -6.75
CA ARG A 60 -10.09 0.22 -6.61
C ARG A 60 -9.29 -0.37 -5.45
N THR A 61 -8.13 -0.95 -5.71
CA THR A 61 -7.32 -1.62 -4.67
C THR A 61 -6.06 -0.83 -4.35
N VAL A 62 -5.92 -0.42 -3.10
CA VAL A 62 -4.86 0.46 -2.60
C VAL A 62 -4.03 -0.30 -1.59
N PHE A 63 -2.75 -0.51 -1.87
CA PHE A 63 -1.77 -1.09 -0.95
C PHE A 63 -0.95 0.05 -0.34
N VAL A 64 -0.87 0.10 0.99
CA VAL A 64 -0.07 1.10 1.71
C VAL A 64 0.92 0.37 2.59
N TYR A 65 2.20 0.51 2.27
CA TYR A 65 3.33 -0.04 3.02
C TYR A 65 3.91 1.08 3.87
N VAL A 66 3.82 0.92 5.19
CA VAL A 66 4.22 1.99 6.11
C VAL A 66 5.74 2.02 6.24
N THR A 67 6.35 0.91 6.66
CA THR A 67 7.80 0.83 6.78
C THR A 67 8.45 0.44 5.44
N ALA A 68 9.78 0.51 5.39
CA ALA A 68 10.58 0.03 4.26
C ALA A 68 10.95 -1.47 4.38
N GLY A 69 10.56 -2.12 5.48
CA GLY A 69 10.94 -3.51 5.74
C GLY A 69 12.45 -3.75 5.65
N ASP A 70 13.25 -2.75 6.00
CA ASP A 70 14.69 -2.71 5.77
C ASP A 70 15.49 -3.55 6.78
N ALA A 71 14.83 -4.10 7.80
CA ALA A 71 15.45 -4.86 8.88
C ALA A 71 16.64 -4.12 9.55
N GLY A 72 16.54 -2.79 9.62
CA GLY A 72 17.57 -1.91 10.16
C GLY A 72 18.72 -1.57 9.20
N LEU A 73 18.71 -2.06 7.96
CA LEU A 73 19.75 -1.78 6.97
C LEU A 73 19.62 -0.39 6.33
N GLY A 74 18.52 0.31 6.57
CA GLY A 74 18.19 1.56 5.90
C GLY A 74 18.26 1.42 4.39
N SER A 75 18.86 2.40 3.72
CA SER A 75 19.13 2.37 2.27
C SER A 75 20.37 1.54 1.88
N GLY A 76 21.03 0.88 2.84
CA GLY A 76 22.21 0.06 2.60
C GLY A 76 21.90 -1.34 2.04
N ALA A 77 22.87 -1.93 1.33
CA ALA A 77 22.75 -3.26 0.74
C ALA A 77 23.39 -4.40 1.56
N ALA A 78 24.08 -4.09 2.66
CA ALA A 78 24.73 -5.08 3.52
C ALA A 78 25.61 -6.12 2.77
N GLY A 79 26.32 -5.68 1.74
CA GLY A 79 27.17 -6.54 0.91
C GLY A 79 26.45 -7.29 -0.22
N ARG A 80 25.14 -7.10 -0.40
CA ARG A 80 24.36 -7.59 -1.54
C ARG A 80 24.35 -6.59 -2.70
N LYS A 81 23.86 -7.03 -3.87
CA LYS A 81 23.79 -6.19 -5.07
C LYS A 81 22.77 -5.06 -4.96
N TYR A 82 21.69 -5.25 -4.22
CA TYR A 82 20.62 -4.27 -4.04
C TYR A 82 20.24 -4.12 -2.56
N PRO A 83 19.77 -2.95 -2.09
CA PRO A 83 19.16 -2.78 -0.78
C PRO A 83 17.95 -3.70 -0.54
N LEU A 84 17.74 -4.14 0.71
CA LEU A 84 16.65 -5.05 1.07
C LEU A 84 15.27 -4.44 0.78
N TYR A 85 15.05 -3.17 1.14
CA TYR A 85 13.75 -2.53 0.91
C TYR A 85 13.36 -2.54 -0.57
N LEU A 86 14.29 -2.24 -1.49
CA LEU A 86 14.01 -2.29 -2.93
C LEU A 86 13.68 -3.70 -3.43
N ALA A 87 14.28 -4.73 -2.83
CA ALA A 87 13.95 -6.12 -3.13
C ALA A 87 12.52 -6.46 -2.70
N ARG A 88 12.10 -6.03 -1.51
CA ARG A 88 10.74 -6.22 -0.99
C ARG A 88 9.70 -5.43 -1.81
N GLU A 89 9.99 -4.17 -2.14
CA GLU A 89 9.15 -3.35 -3.04
C GLU A 89 8.98 -4.00 -4.42
N ASN A 90 10.05 -4.59 -4.97
CA ASN A 90 9.97 -5.33 -6.24
C ASN A 90 9.09 -6.59 -6.11
N GLY A 91 9.20 -7.34 -5.01
CA GLY A 91 8.32 -8.46 -4.70
C GLY A 91 6.85 -8.05 -4.68
N ALA A 92 6.51 -6.99 -3.93
CA ALA A 92 5.18 -6.41 -3.88
C ALA A 92 4.64 -6.01 -5.26
N ARG A 93 5.46 -5.30 -6.05
CA ARG A 93 5.08 -4.88 -7.41
C ARG A 93 4.81 -6.07 -8.33
N GLN A 94 5.61 -7.13 -8.25
CA GLN A 94 5.39 -8.34 -9.04
C GLN A 94 4.10 -9.08 -8.64
N ALA A 95 3.79 -9.14 -7.35
CA ALA A 95 2.53 -9.72 -6.86
C ALA A 95 1.30 -8.99 -7.40
N VAL A 96 1.31 -7.66 -7.37
CA VAL A 96 0.23 -6.82 -7.93
C VAL A 96 0.05 -7.10 -9.43
N ARG A 97 1.13 -7.10 -10.21
CA ARG A 97 1.08 -7.37 -11.65
C ARG A 97 0.53 -8.77 -11.95
N PHE A 98 1.01 -9.78 -11.23
CA PHE A 98 0.55 -11.15 -11.40
C PHE A 98 -0.97 -11.29 -11.22
N MET A 99 -1.54 -10.68 -10.18
CA MET A 99 -2.98 -10.73 -9.96
C MET A 99 -3.77 -9.92 -11.01
N ALA A 100 -3.32 -8.70 -11.33
CA ALA A 100 -4.01 -7.81 -12.26
C ALA A 100 -3.98 -8.31 -13.72
N ASP A 101 -2.94 -9.07 -14.08
CA ASP A 101 -2.74 -9.62 -15.44
C ASP A 101 -3.02 -11.11 -15.54
N ALA A 102 -3.64 -11.73 -14.53
CA ALA A 102 -3.84 -13.19 -14.48
C ALA A 102 -4.53 -13.78 -15.73
N SER A 103 -5.22 -12.96 -16.52
CA SER A 103 -5.85 -13.32 -17.80
C SER A 103 -5.56 -12.33 -18.94
N LYS A 104 -4.60 -11.42 -18.79
CA LYS A 104 -4.35 -10.30 -19.71
C LYS A 104 -2.86 -10.16 -20.02
N MET A 105 -2.56 -9.40 -21.08
CA MET A 105 -1.17 -9.03 -21.37
C MET A 105 -0.70 -7.99 -20.35
N PRO A 106 0.52 -8.12 -19.80
CA PRO A 106 1.08 -7.12 -18.89
C PRO A 106 1.26 -5.74 -19.54
N ASP A 107 1.07 -4.70 -18.74
CA ASP A 107 1.35 -3.31 -19.07
C ASP A 107 2.57 -2.80 -18.29
N ASN A 108 2.94 -1.54 -18.50
CA ASN A 108 3.94 -0.86 -17.68
C ASN A 108 3.31 -0.25 -16.44
N ASP A 109 4.05 -0.24 -15.34
CA ASP A 109 3.65 0.55 -14.19
C ASP A 109 3.96 2.02 -14.40
N MET A 110 3.10 2.87 -13.83
CA MET A 110 3.36 4.29 -13.74
C MET A 110 3.90 4.59 -12.33
N VAL A 111 5.21 4.85 -12.28
CA VAL A 111 5.92 5.25 -11.07
C VAL A 111 5.89 6.77 -10.95
N SER A 112 5.50 7.28 -9.80
CA SER A 112 5.48 8.71 -9.51
C SER A 112 5.76 9.00 -8.03
N THR A 113 5.92 10.27 -7.71
CA THR A 113 5.94 10.77 -6.33
C THR A 113 4.77 11.73 -6.17
N MET A 114 3.98 11.55 -5.13
CA MET A 114 2.80 12.38 -4.86
C MET A 114 2.81 12.87 -3.41
N SER A 115 2.44 14.14 -3.20
CA SER A 115 2.45 14.74 -1.86
C SER A 115 1.13 14.50 -1.12
N PHE A 116 1.21 14.04 0.12
CA PHE A 116 0.08 13.89 1.05
C PHE A 116 0.44 14.54 2.38
N ASN A 117 -0.41 15.46 2.86
CA ASN A 117 -0.13 16.26 4.06
C ASN A 117 1.27 16.95 4.03
N GLY A 118 1.76 17.33 2.84
CA GLY A 118 3.09 17.92 2.67
C GLY A 118 4.25 16.93 2.52
N HIS A 119 4.00 15.62 2.66
CA HIS A 119 5.02 14.57 2.54
C HIS A 119 5.03 13.96 1.14
N PRO A 120 6.17 13.97 0.39
CA PRO A 120 6.29 13.25 -0.87
C PRO A 120 6.32 11.73 -0.62
N ILE A 121 5.38 10.99 -1.20
CA ILE A 121 5.26 9.53 -1.07
C ILE A 121 5.53 8.86 -2.41
N HIS A 122 6.33 7.80 -2.39
CA HIS A 122 6.57 6.97 -3.58
C HIS A 122 5.29 6.20 -3.93
N ARG A 123 4.81 6.39 -5.17
CA ARG A 123 3.56 5.83 -5.67
C ARG A 123 3.82 5.01 -6.92
N VAL A 124 3.24 3.81 -6.97
CA VAL A 124 3.24 2.95 -8.15
C VAL A 124 1.80 2.61 -8.48
N SER A 125 1.28 3.12 -9.60
CA SER A 125 -0.05 2.76 -10.10
C SER A 125 0.04 1.69 -11.18
N TYR A 126 -0.87 0.73 -11.12
CA TYR A 126 -0.96 -0.36 -12.10
C TYR A 126 -2.43 -0.75 -12.32
N GLN A 127 -2.97 -0.43 -13.50
CA GLN A 127 -4.40 -0.59 -13.79
C GLN A 127 -5.29 0.04 -12.70
N HIS A 128 -6.21 -0.73 -12.12
CA HIS A 128 -7.11 -0.34 -11.04
C HIS A 128 -6.44 -0.43 -9.65
N THR A 129 -5.14 -0.73 -9.56
CA THR A 129 -4.40 -0.82 -8.30
C THR A 129 -3.46 0.37 -8.09
N VAL A 130 -3.07 0.62 -6.85
CA VAL A 130 -2.01 1.56 -6.49
C VAL A 130 -1.28 1.08 -5.25
N SER A 131 0.03 1.24 -5.24
CA SER A 131 0.92 0.98 -4.11
C SER A 131 1.57 2.27 -3.64
N TYR A 132 1.54 2.52 -2.34
CA TYR A 132 2.20 3.63 -1.66
C TYR A 132 3.28 3.12 -0.72
N PHE A 133 4.50 3.59 -0.88
CA PHE A 133 5.63 3.23 -0.02
C PHE A 133 6.06 4.45 0.78
N LEU A 134 5.77 4.44 2.08
CA LEU A 134 6.13 5.53 3.00
C LEU A 134 7.60 5.43 3.44
N ARG A 135 8.17 4.22 3.37
CA ARG A 135 9.59 3.92 3.62
C ARG A 135 10.11 4.38 4.98
N VAL A 136 9.27 4.44 6.01
CA VAL A 136 9.78 4.69 7.36
C VAL A 136 10.61 3.49 7.84
N PRO A 137 11.56 3.67 8.78
CA PRO A 137 12.40 2.57 9.25
C PRO A 137 11.58 1.43 9.87
N ASP A 138 12.03 0.20 9.61
CA ASP A 138 11.60 -0.98 10.35
C ASP A 138 11.90 -0.81 11.85
N GLY A 139 10.87 -1.07 12.66
CA GLY A 139 10.85 -0.85 14.09
C GLY A 139 11.40 -1.99 14.93
N ASN A 140 11.84 -3.11 14.33
CA ASN A 140 12.12 -4.40 15.02
C ASN A 140 10.84 -5.02 15.63
N PRO A 141 10.78 -6.35 15.86
CA PRO A 141 9.63 -7.00 16.49
C PRO A 141 9.07 -6.32 17.74
N LEU A 142 9.92 -5.78 18.62
CA LEU A 142 9.49 -5.11 19.86
C LEU A 142 9.25 -3.59 19.72
N GLY A 143 9.42 -3.03 18.52
CA GLY A 143 9.22 -1.60 18.28
C GLY A 143 10.34 -0.70 18.81
N THR A 144 11.48 -1.26 19.20
CA THR A 144 12.61 -0.49 19.75
C THR A 144 13.40 0.29 18.69
N GLY A 145 13.23 -0.06 17.41
CA GLY A 145 14.05 0.37 16.28
C GLY A 145 15.42 -0.32 16.25
N TYR A 146 16.18 -0.06 15.18
CA TYR A 146 17.55 -0.53 15.02
C TYR A 146 18.56 0.60 15.22
N ALA A 147 19.76 0.28 15.70
CA ALA A 147 20.81 1.28 15.94
C ALA A 147 21.19 2.05 14.66
N HIS A 148 21.27 1.35 13.53
CA HIS A 148 21.66 1.94 12.24
C HIS A 148 20.63 2.93 11.67
N THR A 149 19.34 2.77 12.03
CA THR A 149 18.26 3.70 11.69
C THR A 149 17.98 4.70 12.83
N GLY A 150 18.88 4.80 13.81
CA GLY A 150 18.79 5.75 14.91
C GLY A 150 17.71 5.40 15.94
N PHE A 151 17.38 4.13 16.09
CA PHE A 151 16.28 3.65 16.94
C PHE A 151 14.94 4.30 16.60
N GLN A 152 14.74 4.65 15.32
CA GLN A 152 13.47 5.12 14.81
C GLN A 152 12.52 3.95 14.59
N SER A 153 11.26 4.10 15.01
CA SER A 153 10.21 3.10 14.84
C SER A 153 8.83 3.74 14.93
N LEU A 154 7.81 3.06 14.40
CA LEU A 154 6.42 3.46 14.53
C LEU A 154 5.97 3.51 16.00
N GLN A 155 6.37 2.51 16.79
CA GLN A 155 6.03 2.42 18.22
C GLN A 155 6.54 3.63 18.99
N ARG A 156 7.79 4.01 18.79
CA ARG A 156 8.41 5.14 19.50
C ARG A 156 7.85 6.48 19.04
N LEU A 157 7.48 6.61 17.76
CA LEU A 157 6.75 7.78 17.28
C LEU A 157 5.36 7.87 17.95
N ALA A 158 4.67 6.73 18.09
CA ALA A 158 3.34 6.64 18.69
C ALA A 158 3.31 6.92 20.20
N THR A 159 4.36 6.54 20.93
CA THR A 159 4.50 6.80 22.37
C THR A 159 5.11 8.16 22.70
N GLY A 160 5.72 8.82 21.71
CA GLY A 160 6.44 10.09 21.89
C GLY A 160 7.90 9.92 22.31
N ASP A 161 8.40 8.69 22.41
CA ASP A 161 9.83 8.40 22.66
C ASP A 161 10.72 8.89 21.51
N ASN A 162 10.16 9.00 20.31
CA ASN A 162 10.72 9.72 19.18
C ASN A 162 9.75 10.81 18.74
N THR A 163 10.25 12.03 18.56
CA THR A 163 9.44 13.17 18.09
C THR A 163 9.37 13.26 16.57
N THR A 164 10.24 12.54 15.86
CA THR A 164 10.27 12.49 14.40
C THR A 164 10.47 11.08 13.88
N LEU A 165 10.03 10.84 12.65
CA LEU A 165 10.26 9.60 11.92
C LEU A 165 10.64 9.93 10.46
N THR A 166 11.89 9.69 10.10
CA THR A 166 12.46 10.02 8.79
C THR A 166 12.52 8.79 7.89
N ALA A 167 11.99 8.89 6.67
CA ALA A 167 12.09 7.81 5.68
C ALA A 167 13.55 7.43 5.42
N ILE A 168 13.83 6.13 5.22
CA ILE A 168 15.21 5.61 5.12
C ILE A 168 16.01 6.13 3.91
N ASP A 169 15.31 6.71 2.93
CA ASP A 169 15.87 7.34 1.74
C ASP A 169 15.94 8.87 1.85
N GLY A 170 15.55 9.43 2.99
CA GLY A 170 15.54 10.88 3.26
C GLY A 170 14.45 11.65 2.52
N SER A 171 13.50 10.97 1.86
CA SER A 171 12.45 11.62 1.06
C SER A 171 11.54 12.52 1.89
N THR A 172 11.26 12.15 3.14
CA THR A 172 10.42 12.94 4.04
C THR A 172 10.71 12.64 5.51
N THR A 173 10.26 13.54 6.40
CA THR A 173 10.28 13.36 7.86
C THR A 173 8.92 13.71 8.42
N TYR A 174 8.32 12.78 9.16
CA TYR A 174 7.09 12.99 9.91
C TYR A 174 7.40 13.56 11.28
N HIS A 175 6.66 14.59 11.69
CA HIS A 175 6.82 15.28 12.97
C HIS A 175 5.72 14.86 13.95
N GLY A 176 5.97 13.74 14.63
CA GLY A 176 5.06 13.14 15.60
C GLY A 176 4.01 12.21 14.98
N TRP A 177 3.38 11.39 15.82
CA TRP A 177 2.42 10.38 15.39
C TRP A 177 1.26 10.94 14.56
N ARG A 178 0.77 12.12 14.95
CA ARG A 178 -0.36 12.76 14.29
C ARG A 178 -0.05 13.09 12.83
N ASP A 179 1.16 13.54 12.53
CA ASP A 179 1.58 13.93 11.18
C ASP A 179 1.57 12.72 10.22
N LEU A 180 2.03 11.57 10.70
CA LEU A 180 1.93 10.30 9.98
C LEU A 180 0.47 9.89 9.76
N VAL A 181 -0.37 9.95 10.80
CA VAL A 181 -1.81 9.60 10.70
C VAL A 181 -2.55 10.53 9.73
N ASP A 182 -2.28 11.84 9.78
CA ASP A 182 -2.90 12.84 8.89
C ASP A 182 -2.42 12.62 7.43
N THR A 183 -1.19 12.16 7.22
CA THR A 183 -0.69 11.72 5.90
C THR A 183 -1.44 10.49 5.38
N VAL A 184 -1.61 9.45 6.21
CA VAL A 184 -2.37 8.25 5.86
C VAL A 184 -3.84 8.60 5.57
N SER A 185 -4.43 9.51 6.35
CA SER A 185 -5.79 10.01 6.14
C SER A 185 -5.94 10.75 4.80
N ALA A 186 -4.92 11.51 4.41
CA ALA A 186 -4.89 12.18 3.11
C ALA A 186 -4.81 11.18 1.94
N ILE A 187 -4.06 10.08 2.07
CA ILE A 187 -4.04 8.98 1.08
C ILE A 187 -5.43 8.34 0.96
N ILE A 188 -6.05 7.98 2.10
CA ILE A 188 -7.41 7.39 2.13
C ILE A 188 -8.41 8.32 1.45
N SER A 189 -8.39 9.60 1.80
CA SER A 189 -9.31 10.60 1.26
C SER A 189 -9.14 10.80 -0.25
N TYR A 190 -7.90 10.81 -0.73
CA TYR A 190 -7.60 10.95 -2.15
C TYR A 190 -8.06 9.74 -2.97
N GLU A 191 -7.70 8.53 -2.54
CA GLU A 191 -8.01 7.31 -3.29
C GLU A 191 -9.49 6.91 -3.19
N ARG A 192 -10.19 7.20 -2.07
CA ARG A 192 -11.65 6.98 -2.01
C ARG A 192 -12.39 7.91 -2.97
N GLY A 193 -11.93 9.15 -3.14
CA GLY A 193 -12.71 10.19 -3.83
C GLY A 193 -14.11 10.36 -3.25
N GLN A 194 -15.12 10.06 -4.06
CA GLN A 194 -16.54 10.19 -3.70
C GLN A 194 -17.20 8.87 -3.29
N THR A 195 -16.51 7.72 -3.37
CA THR A 195 -17.13 6.45 -2.97
C THR A 195 -17.44 6.43 -1.48
N GLY A 196 -18.64 5.96 -1.14
CA GLY A 196 -19.05 5.63 0.22
C GLY A 196 -18.73 4.20 0.63
N LEU A 197 -18.29 3.32 -0.28
CA LEU A 197 -18.03 1.91 -0.01
C LEU A 197 -16.54 1.68 0.19
N VAL A 198 -16.09 1.83 1.44
CA VAL A 198 -14.68 1.74 1.82
C VAL A 198 -14.46 0.47 2.65
N LYS A 199 -13.53 -0.38 2.19
CA LYS A 199 -13.00 -1.51 2.95
C LYS A 199 -11.59 -1.16 3.44
N VAL A 200 -11.32 -1.41 4.72
CA VAL A 200 -9.99 -1.23 5.32
C VAL A 200 -9.53 -2.56 5.89
N ASN A 201 -8.39 -3.06 5.42
CA ASN A 201 -7.77 -4.31 5.84
C ASN A 201 -6.49 -3.98 6.61
N VAL A 202 -6.37 -4.47 7.83
CA VAL A 202 -5.29 -4.19 8.78
C VAL A 202 -4.98 -5.43 9.62
N ALA A 203 -3.84 -5.45 10.31
CA ALA A 203 -3.56 -6.42 11.37
C ALA A 203 -4.55 -6.30 12.55
N GLU A 204 -4.78 -7.41 13.24
CA GLU A 204 -5.62 -7.52 14.43
C GLU A 204 -4.89 -6.95 15.65
N LEU A 205 -5.55 -5.97 16.29
CA LEU A 205 -5.00 -5.25 17.44
C LEU A 205 -5.31 -5.89 18.79
N ASP A 206 -6.30 -6.79 18.87
CA ASP A 206 -6.61 -7.48 20.12
C ASP A 206 -5.52 -8.53 20.42
N PRO A 207 -4.66 -8.32 21.43
CA PRO A 207 -3.54 -9.22 21.72
C PRO A 207 -4.00 -10.59 22.23
N ARG A 208 -5.29 -10.76 22.56
CA ARG A 208 -5.86 -12.07 22.90
C ARG A 208 -6.13 -12.92 21.66
N ILE A 209 -6.25 -12.28 20.50
CA ILE A 209 -6.54 -12.91 19.21
C ILE A 209 -5.26 -12.99 18.37
N ASN A 210 -4.46 -11.93 18.37
CA ASN A 210 -3.18 -11.83 17.68
C ASN A 210 -2.03 -11.55 18.68
N PRO A 211 -1.72 -12.50 19.58
CA PRO A 211 -0.67 -12.34 20.58
C PRO A 211 0.72 -12.29 19.95
N ASP A 212 1.60 -11.52 20.59
CA ASP A 212 3.04 -11.45 20.28
C ASP A 212 3.35 -11.05 18.82
N ASP A 213 2.46 -10.28 18.20
CA ASP A 213 2.64 -9.81 16.83
C ASP A 213 3.73 -8.73 16.73
N HIS A 214 4.25 -8.53 15.52
CA HIS A 214 5.30 -7.55 15.27
C HIS A 214 4.79 -6.13 15.58
N SER A 215 5.58 -5.34 16.31
CA SER A 215 5.16 -3.99 16.74
C SER A 215 4.75 -3.09 15.57
N ASP A 216 5.42 -3.20 14.42
CA ASP A 216 5.05 -2.42 13.24
C ASP A 216 3.70 -2.82 12.63
N HIS A 217 3.28 -4.09 12.73
CA HIS A 217 1.95 -4.52 12.29
C HIS A 217 0.87 -3.82 13.13
N LEU A 218 1.05 -3.88 14.45
CA LEU A 218 0.15 -3.24 15.42
C LEU A 218 0.10 -1.72 15.23
N MET A 219 1.24 -1.06 15.02
CA MET A 219 1.24 0.39 14.84
C MET A 219 0.71 0.81 13.47
N THR A 220 0.96 0.03 12.41
CA THR A 220 0.37 0.24 11.08
C THR A 220 -1.15 0.15 11.15
N ALA A 221 -1.69 -0.90 11.76
CA ALA A 221 -3.12 -1.06 11.98
C ALA A 221 -3.71 0.09 12.82
N LYS A 222 -3.02 0.51 13.88
CA LYS A 222 -3.42 1.66 14.71
C LYS A 222 -3.47 2.96 13.90
N ALA A 223 -2.48 3.24 13.06
CA ALA A 223 -2.45 4.44 12.21
C ALA A 223 -3.60 4.41 11.20
N ALA A 224 -3.78 3.28 10.51
CA ALA A 224 -4.84 3.09 9.52
C ALA A 224 -6.24 3.26 10.13
N ILE A 225 -6.51 2.67 11.30
CA ILE A 225 -7.80 2.81 12.00
C ILE A 225 -8.03 4.25 12.46
N GLN A 226 -7.00 4.96 12.93
CA GLN A 226 -7.12 6.36 13.31
C GLN A 226 -7.36 7.28 12.11
N ALA A 227 -6.74 6.97 10.97
CA ALA A 227 -6.89 7.70 9.72
C ALA A 227 -8.26 7.44 9.06
N ALA A 228 -8.78 6.22 9.14
CA ALA A 228 -10.02 5.79 8.49
C ALA A 228 -11.30 6.14 9.29
N ARG A 229 -11.32 7.26 10.02
CA ARG A 229 -12.50 7.74 10.77
C ARG A 229 -13.53 8.39 9.84
N LEU A 230 -14.02 7.62 8.88
CA LEU A 230 -15.02 7.99 7.90
C LEU A 230 -16.33 7.23 8.19
N PRO A 231 -17.49 7.76 7.79
CA PRO A 231 -18.72 6.97 7.80
C PRO A 231 -18.58 5.78 6.83
N CYS A 232 -19.32 4.70 7.08
CA CYS A 232 -19.47 3.58 6.14
C CYS A 232 -18.16 2.82 5.82
N VAL A 233 -17.23 2.73 6.77
CA VAL A 233 -16.01 1.91 6.63
C VAL A 233 -16.27 0.50 7.14
N ARG A 234 -16.02 -0.49 6.29
CA ARG A 234 -15.96 -1.90 6.69
C ARG A 234 -14.51 -2.26 7.05
N LEU A 235 -14.27 -2.52 8.34
CA LEU A 235 -12.94 -2.85 8.85
C LEU A 235 -12.76 -4.37 8.97
N LEU A 236 -11.70 -4.89 8.37
CA LEU A 236 -11.24 -6.27 8.49
C LEU A 236 -9.90 -6.28 9.22
N SER A 237 -9.83 -7.04 10.32
CA SER A 237 -8.66 -7.16 11.19
C SER A 237 -8.12 -8.58 11.12
N TYR A 238 -6.95 -8.77 10.53
CA TYR A 238 -6.33 -10.08 10.22
C TYR A 238 -5.40 -10.55 11.33
N VAL A 239 -5.47 -11.84 11.64
CA VAL A 239 -4.54 -12.49 12.58
C VAL A 239 -3.29 -12.85 11.80
N ASP A 240 -2.18 -12.17 12.10
CA ASP A 240 -0.93 -12.27 11.34
C ASP A 240 -0.10 -13.46 11.85
N TYR A 241 1.05 -13.23 12.51
CA TYR A 241 1.94 -14.33 12.91
C TYR A 241 1.30 -15.35 13.87
N ALA A 242 0.31 -14.94 14.67
CA ALA A 242 -0.43 -15.84 15.54
C ALA A 242 -1.25 -16.90 14.76
N SER A 243 -1.56 -16.66 13.47
CA SER A 243 -2.25 -17.63 12.62
C SER A 243 -1.51 -18.96 12.53
N SER A 244 -0.18 -18.98 12.65
CA SER A 244 0.62 -20.21 12.59
C SER A 244 0.25 -21.29 13.61
N LYS A 245 -0.41 -20.90 14.69
CA LYS A 245 -0.87 -21.80 15.76
C LYS A 245 -2.29 -22.32 15.52
N LEU A 246 -2.94 -21.86 14.45
CA LEU A 246 -4.31 -22.22 14.08
C LEU A 246 -4.30 -23.28 12.95
N PRO A 247 -5.38 -24.08 12.82
CA PRO A 247 -5.51 -25.00 11.70
C PRO A 247 -5.60 -24.25 10.36
N GLU A 248 -5.35 -24.94 9.24
CA GLU A 248 -5.69 -24.37 7.93
C GLU A 248 -7.21 -24.22 7.81
N ASN A 249 -7.65 -23.07 7.28
CA ASN A 249 -9.06 -22.74 7.11
C ASN A 249 -9.44 -22.33 5.69
N LEU A 250 -8.46 -22.22 4.80
CA LEU A 250 -8.68 -22.01 3.38
C LEU A 250 -8.96 -23.34 2.67
N ASP A 251 -9.86 -23.32 1.69
CA ASP A 251 -9.98 -24.43 0.74
C ASP A 251 -8.79 -24.44 -0.25
N ALA A 252 -8.72 -25.48 -1.09
CA ALA A 252 -7.62 -25.64 -2.04
C ALA A 252 -7.48 -24.47 -3.01
N GLN A 253 -8.59 -23.91 -3.51
CA GLN A 253 -8.56 -22.80 -4.47
C GLN A 253 -8.07 -21.51 -3.79
N GLN A 254 -8.57 -21.23 -2.58
CA GLN A 254 -8.17 -20.08 -1.80
C GLN A 254 -6.70 -20.16 -1.39
N ARG A 255 -6.25 -21.36 -0.99
CA ARG A 255 -4.85 -21.62 -0.68
C ARG A 255 -3.94 -21.44 -1.90
N ASP A 256 -4.38 -21.88 -3.09
CA ASP A 256 -3.63 -21.68 -4.33
C ASP A 256 -3.50 -20.19 -4.69
N MET A 257 -4.53 -19.39 -4.48
CA MET A 257 -4.48 -17.93 -4.64
C MET A 257 -3.42 -17.30 -3.72
N GLU A 258 -3.46 -17.60 -2.43
CA GLU A 258 -2.47 -17.10 -1.46
C GLU A 258 -1.06 -17.58 -1.77
N SER A 259 -0.89 -18.89 -1.99
CA SER A 259 0.39 -19.54 -2.27
C SER A 259 1.04 -18.97 -3.54
N SER A 260 0.26 -18.74 -4.60
CA SER A 260 0.79 -18.21 -5.87
C SER A 260 1.25 -16.76 -5.74
N VAL A 261 0.45 -15.90 -5.11
CA VAL A 261 0.83 -14.50 -4.87
C VAL A 261 2.08 -14.41 -4.01
N PHE A 262 2.14 -15.17 -2.92
CA PHE A 262 3.29 -15.15 -2.04
C PHE A 262 4.56 -15.69 -2.73
N ALA A 263 4.45 -16.76 -3.52
CA ALA A 263 5.57 -17.28 -4.30
C ALA A 263 6.12 -16.25 -5.30
N VAL A 264 5.24 -15.50 -5.98
CA VAL A 264 5.63 -14.41 -6.89
C VAL A 264 6.33 -13.29 -6.13
N THR A 265 5.83 -12.88 -4.96
CA THR A 265 6.50 -11.90 -4.10
C THR A 265 7.94 -12.33 -3.79
N LEU A 266 8.12 -13.58 -3.34
CA LEU A 266 9.44 -14.10 -3.00
C LEU A 266 10.36 -14.18 -4.22
N SER A 267 9.83 -14.55 -5.39
CA SER A 267 10.59 -14.53 -6.64
C SER A 267 11.07 -13.12 -6.99
N GLY A 268 10.24 -12.09 -6.78
CA GLY A 268 10.65 -10.70 -6.97
C GLY A 268 11.74 -10.24 -6.00
N VAL A 269 11.70 -10.69 -4.75
CA VAL A 269 12.77 -10.44 -3.78
C VAL A 269 14.08 -11.11 -4.22
N GLN A 270 14.02 -12.37 -4.65
CA GLN A 270 15.18 -13.12 -5.15
C GLN A 270 15.79 -12.51 -6.41
N ALA A 271 14.97 -11.95 -7.30
CA ALA A 271 15.45 -11.26 -8.50
C ALA A 271 16.37 -10.07 -8.19
N LEU A 272 16.31 -9.53 -6.97
CA LEU A 272 17.18 -8.47 -6.48
C LEU A 272 18.22 -8.95 -5.45
N ASP A 273 18.66 -10.22 -5.53
CA ASP A 273 19.79 -10.76 -4.75
C ASP A 273 19.54 -10.88 -3.24
N HIS A 274 18.30 -11.15 -2.84
CA HIS A 274 17.95 -11.41 -1.43
C HIS A 274 17.37 -12.83 -1.25
N PRO A 275 17.74 -13.55 -0.18
CA PRO A 275 17.19 -14.85 0.14
C PRO A 275 15.76 -14.73 0.65
N THR A 276 15.01 -15.82 0.53
CA THR A 276 13.63 -15.92 1.02
C THR A 276 13.41 -17.24 1.74
N SER A 277 12.35 -17.31 2.53
CA SER A 277 12.07 -18.44 3.44
C SER A 277 10.81 -19.20 3.06
N TRP A 278 10.64 -19.54 1.78
CA TRP A 278 9.43 -20.20 1.25
C TRP A 278 8.97 -21.40 2.09
N GLN A 279 9.88 -22.33 2.41
CA GLN A 279 9.52 -23.54 3.16
C GLN A 279 8.95 -23.22 4.54
N HIS A 280 9.54 -22.26 5.24
CA HIS A 280 9.06 -21.82 6.56
C HIS A 280 7.66 -21.21 6.44
N TYR A 281 7.47 -20.26 5.52
CA TYR A 281 6.21 -19.55 5.39
C TYR A 281 5.08 -20.44 4.88
N ASN A 282 5.36 -21.32 3.91
CA ASN A 282 4.40 -22.28 3.40
C ASN A 282 3.94 -23.28 4.48
N ALA A 283 4.86 -23.73 5.35
CA ALA A 283 4.51 -24.66 6.42
C ALA A 283 3.74 -23.99 7.57
N SER A 284 3.98 -22.70 7.81
CA SER A 284 3.52 -22.01 9.01
C SER A 284 2.28 -21.17 8.79
N TYR A 285 2.11 -20.52 7.62
CA TYR A 285 1.07 -19.49 7.44
C TYR A 285 0.18 -19.75 6.22
N VAL A 286 0.74 -20.18 5.09
CA VAL A 286 -0.08 -20.46 3.89
C VAL A 286 -1.17 -21.49 4.22
N GLY A 287 -2.40 -21.19 3.82
CA GLY A 287 -3.63 -21.91 4.14
C GLY A 287 -4.38 -21.37 5.36
N ARG A 288 -3.87 -20.33 6.03
CA ARG A 288 -4.41 -19.80 7.29
C ARG A 288 -4.72 -18.31 7.15
N ASN A 289 -5.98 -18.00 6.87
CA ASN A 289 -6.47 -16.64 6.78
C ASN A 289 -7.60 -16.39 7.78
N TYR A 290 -7.27 -15.79 8.92
CA TYR A 290 -8.21 -15.50 9.99
C TYR A 290 -8.39 -14.00 10.13
N PHE A 291 -9.63 -13.52 10.13
CA PHE A 291 -9.90 -12.11 10.37
C PHE A 291 -11.26 -11.89 11.03
N ARG A 292 -11.38 -10.78 11.76
CA ARG A 292 -12.65 -10.27 12.25
C ARG A 292 -13.16 -9.18 11.34
N VAL A 293 -14.48 -9.18 11.11
CA VAL A 293 -15.18 -8.09 10.44
C VAL A 293 -15.85 -7.23 11.49
N GLN A 294 -15.46 -5.96 11.58
CA GLN A 294 -16.17 -4.97 12.38
C GLN A 294 -17.17 -4.24 11.48
N LYS A 295 -18.44 -4.21 11.90
CA LYS A 295 -19.53 -3.59 11.13
C LYS A 295 -19.37 -2.07 11.08
N GLU A 296 -19.88 -1.50 9.99
CA GLU A 296 -19.87 -0.07 9.65
C GLU A 296 -20.35 0.79 10.83
N SER A 297 -19.60 1.85 11.15
CA SER A 297 -20.06 2.86 12.09
C SER A 297 -21.03 3.82 11.39
N GLY A 298 -22.33 3.74 11.73
CA GLY A 298 -23.38 4.66 11.27
C GLY A 298 -24.35 4.06 10.25
N SER A 299 -25.46 4.74 9.99
CA SER A 299 -26.39 4.35 8.92
C SER A 299 -25.77 4.68 7.56
N CYS A 300 -25.36 3.64 6.85
CA CYS A 300 -25.01 3.72 5.43
C CYS A 300 -26.29 3.99 4.63
N GLU A 301 -26.78 5.22 4.63
CA GLU A 301 -27.87 5.59 3.74
C GLU A 301 -27.34 5.45 2.30
N SER A 302 -28.01 4.60 1.54
CA SER A 302 -27.84 4.50 0.10
C SER A 302 -27.98 5.90 -0.50
N MET A 303 -26.91 6.43 -1.10
CA MET A 303 -27.07 7.56 -2.01
C MET A 303 -28.15 7.19 -3.03
N ALA A 304 -29.13 8.09 -3.16
CA ALA A 304 -30.46 7.85 -3.71
C ALA A 304 -30.50 7.14 -5.07
N PRO A 305 -31.59 6.41 -5.39
CA PRO A 305 -31.81 5.91 -6.74
C PRO A 305 -31.90 7.08 -7.70
N GLU A 306 -31.02 7.08 -8.70
CA GLU A 306 -31.13 7.98 -9.84
C GLU A 306 -32.46 7.63 -10.54
N PHE A 307 -33.47 8.49 -10.39
CA PHE A 307 -34.70 8.36 -11.16
C PHE A 307 -34.35 8.57 -12.64
N ALA A 308 -34.30 7.48 -13.39
CA ALA A 308 -34.36 7.53 -14.84
C ALA A 308 -35.71 8.18 -15.22
N ALA A 309 -35.67 9.47 -15.56
CA ALA A 309 -36.78 10.14 -16.19
C ALA A 309 -36.98 9.52 -17.58
N ASN A 310 -38.01 8.69 -17.71
CA ASN A 310 -38.57 8.32 -19.00
C ASN A 310 -39.04 9.59 -19.71
N HIS A 311 -38.26 10.09 -20.66
CA HIS A 311 -38.80 10.93 -21.71
C HIS A 311 -39.37 10.02 -22.81
N VAL A 312 -40.68 9.81 -22.71
CA VAL A 312 -41.53 9.50 -23.86
C VAL A 312 -41.61 10.76 -24.73
N ALA A 313 -41.58 10.52 -26.03
CA ALA A 313 -41.53 11.45 -27.15
C ALA A 313 -42.72 12.45 -27.21
N PRO A 314 -42.71 13.33 -28.22
CA PRO A 314 -43.45 12.98 -29.45
C PRO A 314 -42.57 12.77 -30.68
#